data_AF-A0A6P2ANT6-F1
#
_entry.id   AF-A0A6P2ANT6-F1
#
_cell.length_a   1.000
_cell.length_b   1.000
_cell.length_c   1.000
_cell.angle_alpha   90.00
_cell.angle_beta   90.00
_cell.angle_gamma   90.00
#
_symmetry.space_group_name_H-M   'P 1'
#
loop_
_entity.id
_entity.type
_entity.pdbx_description
1 polymer ?
#
loop_
_entity_poly.entity_id
_entity_poly.type
_entity_poly.pdbx_seq_one_letter_code
_entity_poly.pdbx_strand_id
1 'polypeptide(L)'
;MSLSLSRRLIGILLPLGLSALGIVLWWVYGFGPLDQVERPLADAINGLTGRSAGFDHAVVFFNNWWGEALCVFLIFLAFCLTARWAIGPGIDWRRVAAFAGFIFVFWIVANAIGDHVLEQYMPRDSPTYVMGDELIDLEEKRDVDVKTASRTSFPSNHGSVFFTVFFFALLRWGKRVWILFPVCFVLSLPRCFTGAHWVSDTLIGSVLVTWSVAAVALYTPLFRLSLWGEDFACRLLHFLETDQDRAIRAKGHRGI
;
A
#
# COMPACT_ATOMS: atom_id res chain seq x y z
N MET A 1 11.88 -12.43 -17.45
CA MET A 1 11.62 -11.39 -18.47
C MET A 1 12.89 -10.59 -18.69
N SER A 2 13.61 -10.79 -19.80
CA SER A 2 14.81 -9.98 -20.11
C SER A 2 14.39 -8.63 -20.68
N LEU A 3 14.02 -7.69 -19.82
CA LEU A 3 13.89 -6.28 -20.22
C LEU A 3 15.22 -5.78 -20.77
N SER A 4 15.17 -4.99 -21.86
CA SER A 4 16.35 -4.27 -22.34
C SER A 4 16.91 -3.37 -21.24
N LEU A 5 18.23 -3.15 -21.25
CA LEU A 5 18.89 -2.27 -20.29
C LEU A 5 18.22 -0.88 -20.26
N SER A 6 17.87 -0.34 -21.42
CA SER A 6 17.14 0.94 -21.56
C SER A 6 15.79 0.95 -20.83
N ARG A 7 14.99 -0.11 -20.95
CA ARG A 7 13.68 -0.19 -20.27
C ARG A 7 13.81 -0.32 -18.76
N ARG A 8 14.83 -1.03 -18.27
CA ARG A 8 15.13 -1.11 -16.84
C ARG A 8 15.57 0.23 -16.28
N LEU A 9 16.45 0.93 -16.99
CA LEU A 9 16.90 2.26 -16.60
C LEU A 9 15.74 3.25 -16.57
N ILE A 10 14.90 3.32 -17.61
CA ILE A 10 13.70 4.17 -17.61
C ILE A 10 12.76 3.79 -16.45
N GLY A 11 12.55 2.49 -16.24
CA GLY A 11 11.70 1.97 -15.16
C GLY A 11 12.17 2.35 -13.76
N ILE A 12 13.45 2.68 -13.55
CA ILE A 12 14.02 3.15 -12.28
C ILE A 12 14.07 4.68 -12.25
N LEU A 13 14.65 5.29 -13.28
CA LEU A 13 14.92 6.73 -13.34
C LEU A 13 13.65 7.56 -13.35
N LEU A 14 12.56 7.07 -13.96
CA LEU A 14 11.30 7.81 -13.99
C LEU A 14 10.66 7.92 -12.59
N PRO A 15 10.38 6.82 -11.86
CA PRO A 15 9.85 6.91 -10.49
C PRO A 15 10.75 7.71 -9.55
N LEU A 16 12.06 7.44 -9.58
CA LEU A 16 13.00 8.13 -8.70
C LEU A 16 13.16 9.60 -9.07
N GLY A 17 13.19 9.92 -10.36
CA GLY A 17 13.28 11.30 -10.83
C GLY A 17 12.04 12.12 -10.49
N LEU A 18 10.83 11.55 -10.65
CA LEU A 18 9.59 12.22 -10.25
C LEU A 18 9.48 12.38 -8.74
N SER A 19 9.93 11.37 -7.96
CA SER A 19 9.95 11.47 -6.50
C SER A 19 10.97 12.49 -6.01
N ALA A 20 12.17 12.52 -6.61
CA ALA A 20 13.19 13.53 -6.32
C ALA A 20 12.71 14.93 -6.69
N LEU A 21 12.03 15.09 -7.84
CA LEU A 21 11.43 16.36 -8.23
C LEU A 21 10.36 16.80 -7.21
N GLY A 22 9.46 15.90 -6.80
CA GLY A 22 8.46 16.20 -5.77
C GLY A 22 9.08 16.65 -4.46
N ILE A 23 10.09 15.90 -3.99
CA ILE A 23 10.91 16.22 -2.81
C ILE A 23 11.54 17.62 -2.92
N VAL A 24 12.17 17.93 -4.05
CA VAL A 24 12.79 19.25 -4.27
C VAL A 24 11.74 20.35 -4.29
N LEU A 25 10.61 20.15 -4.97
CA LEU A 25 9.53 21.14 -5.01
C LEU A 25 8.98 21.41 -3.62
N TRP A 26 8.75 20.39 -2.79
CA TRP A 26 8.28 20.57 -1.42
C TRP A 26 9.31 21.20 -0.51
N TRP A 27 10.60 20.92 -0.72
CA TRP A 27 11.64 21.59 0.05
C TRP A 27 11.74 23.07 -0.30
N VAL A 28 11.58 23.43 -1.58
CA VAL A 28 11.66 24.83 -2.05
C VAL A 28 10.43 25.64 -1.66
N TYR A 29 9.23 25.08 -1.81
CA TYR A 29 7.97 25.83 -1.66
C TYR A 29 7.22 25.53 -0.36
N GLY A 30 7.63 24.51 0.38
CA GLY A 30 6.86 23.98 1.52
C GLY A 30 5.52 23.38 1.09
N PHE A 31 4.73 22.95 2.08
CA PHE A 31 3.37 22.46 1.84
C PHE A 31 2.31 23.57 1.80
N GLY A 32 2.60 24.76 2.33
CA GLY A 32 1.62 25.85 2.46
C GLY A 32 0.83 26.19 1.18
N PRO A 33 1.48 26.39 0.01
CA PRO A 33 0.76 26.62 -1.24
C PRO A 33 -0.15 25.45 -1.65
N LEU A 34 0.28 24.22 -1.39
CA LEU A 34 -0.50 23.02 -1.68
C LEU A 34 -1.67 22.88 -0.70
N ASP A 35 -1.46 23.14 0.59
CA ASP A 35 -2.51 23.15 1.63
C ASP A 35 -3.61 24.16 1.27
N GLN A 36 -3.24 25.36 0.79
CA GLN A 36 -4.20 26.38 0.35
C GLN A 36 -5.08 25.89 -0.80
N VAL A 37 -4.51 25.16 -1.74
CA VAL A 37 -5.25 24.58 -2.88
C VAL A 37 -6.12 23.40 -2.44
N GLU A 38 -5.68 22.61 -1.46
CA GLU A 38 -6.41 21.43 -0.98
C GLU A 38 -7.48 21.72 0.06
N ARG A 39 -7.44 22.84 0.78
CA ARG A 39 -8.43 23.23 1.81
C ARG A 39 -9.89 23.01 1.38
N PRO A 40 -10.35 23.49 0.20
CA PRO A 40 -11.74 23.27 -0.23
C PRO A 40 -12.08 21.79 -0.45
N LEU A 41 -11.11 20.99 -0.88
CA LEU A 41 -11.29 19.56 -1.07
C LEU A 41 -11.35 18.83 0.28
N ALA A 42 -10.48 19.21 1.22
CA ALA A 42 -10.48 18.66 2.58
C ALA A 42 -11.82 18.94 3.29
N ASP A 43 -12.30 20.18 3.23
CA ASP A 43 -13.61 20.58 3.75
C ASP A 43 -14.75 19.79 3.09
N ALA A 44 -14.75 19.68 1.75
CA ALA A 44 -15.77 18.93 1.03
C ALA A 44 -15.81 17.44 1.41
N ILE A 45 -14.66 16.81 1.60
CA ILE A 45 -14.55 15.39 1.98
C ILE A 45 -14.96 15.20 3.45
N ASN A 46 -14.40 16.00 4.36
CA ASN A 46 -14.73 15.92 5.79
C ASN A 46 -16.20 16.28 6.05
N GLY A 47 -16.77 17.23 5.32
CA GLY A 47 -18.19 17.62 5.41
C GLY A 47 -19.18 16.52 5.03
N LEU A 48 -18.72 15.38 4.49
CA LEU A 48 -19.54 14.16 4.33
C LEU A 48 -19.71 13.40 5.65
N THR A 49 -18.75 13.54 6.57
CA THR A 49 -18.87 13.00 7.92
C THR A 49 -19.97 13.72 8.69
N GLY A 50 -20.61 13.03 9.61
CA GLY A 50 -21.69 13.57 10.42
C GLY A 50 -23.03 13.71 9.71
N ARG A 51 -23.11 13.43 8.40
CA ARG A 51 -24.38 13.43 7.64
C ARG A 51 -25.18 12.14 7.80
N SER A 52 -24.51 11.02 8.05
CA SER A 52 -25.12 9.70 8.21
C SER A 52 -24.35 8.86 9.21
N ALA A 53 -25.05 8.30 10.20
CA ALA A 53 -24.43 7.40 11.18
C ALA A 53 -23.80 6.17 10.50
N GLY A 54 -24.44 5.62 9.48
CA GLY A 54 -23.90 4.46 8.76
C GLY A 54 -22.60 4.78 8.00
N PHE A 55 -22.52 5.97 7.41
CA PHE A 55 -21.30 6.43 6.76
C PHE A 55 -20.17 6.66 7.77
N ASP A 56 -20.47 7.33 8.88
CA ASP A 56 -19.51 7.59 9.95
C ASP A 56 -18.97 6.29 10.55
N HIS A 57 -19.82 5.31 10.82
CA HIS A 57 -19.39 3.99 11.28
C HIS A 57 -18.49 3.27 10.27
N ALA A 58 -18.74 3.43 8.97
CA ALA A 58 -17.85 2.87 7.95
C ALA A 58 -16.47 3.54 7.97
N VAL A 59 -16.42 4.88 8.03
CA VAL A 59 -15.17 5.65 8.13
C VAL A 59 -14.40 5.26 9.38
N VAL A 60 -15.06 5.22 10.54
CA VAL A 60 -14.46 4.81 11.83
C VAL A 60 -13.92 3.38 11.74
N PHE A 61 -14.71 2.45 11.20
CA PHE A 61 -14.29 1.07 11.06
C PHE A 61 -12.99 0.97 10.25
N PHE A 62 -12.92 1.59 9.07
CA PHE A 62 -11.75 1.52 8.19
C PHE A 62 -10.51 2.27 8.72
N ASN A 63 -10.70 3.20 9.66
CA ASN A 63 -9.59 3.91 10.31
C ASN A 63 -9.08 3.24 11.60
N ASN A 64 -9.76 2.20 12.08
CA ASN A 64 -9.34 1.44 13.26
C ASN A 64 -8.51 0.21 12.89
N TRP A 65 -7.79 -0.34 13.86
CA TRP A 65 -6.89 -1.49 13.67
C TRP A 65 -7.56 -2.68 12.95
N TRP A 66 -8.80 -3.01 13.34
CA TRP A 66 -9.55 -4.11 12.71
C TRP A 66 -9.92 -3.83 11.25
N GLY A 67 -10.33 -2.60 10.92
CA GLY A 67 -10.62 -2.24 9.55
C GLY A 67 -9.36 -2.13 8.70
N GLU A 68 -8.25 -1.64 9.26
CA GLU A 68 -6.95 -1.64 8.60
C GLU A 68 -6.50 -3.08 8.30
N ALA A 69 -6.59 -3.99 9.26
CA ALA A 69 -6.29 -5.41 9.05
C ALA A 69 -7.19 -6.05 7.98
N LEU A 70 -8.49 -5.72 7.97
CA LEU A 70 -9.41 -6.18 6.92
C LEU A 70 -9.03 -5.61 5.55
N CYS A 71 -8.72 -4.31 5.45
CA CYS A 71 -8.28 -3.67 4.23
C CYS A 71 -7.01 -4.31 3.66
N VAL A 72 -6.03 -4.61 4.52
CA VAL A 72 -4.81 -5.33 4.14
C VAL A 72 -5.17 -6.72 3.62
N PHE A 73 -6.00 -7.48 4.32
CA PHE A 73 -6.45 -8.78 3.84
C PHE A 73 -7.16 -8.69 2.49
N LEU A 74 -8.08 -7.74 2.32
CA LEU A 74 -8.85 -7.54 1.09
C LEU A 74 -7.96 -7.14 -0.09
N ILE A 75 -6.95 -6.29 0.11
CA ILE A 75 -6.07 -5.90 -0.99
C ILE A 75 -5.15 -7.05 -1.42
N PHE A 76 -4.67 -7.89 -0.48
CA PHE A 76 -3.92 -9.09 -0.82
C PHE A 76 -4.79 -10.18 -1.46
N LEU A 77 -6.06 -10.29 -1.05
CA LEU A 77 -7.03 -11.15 -1.74
C LEU A 77 -7.28 -10.65 -3.18
N ALA A 78 -7.53 -9.35 -3.36
CA ALA A 78 -7.72 -8.74 -4.68
C ALA A 78 -6.48 -8.93 -5.57
N PHE A 79 -5.28 -8.81 -5.00
CA PHE A 79 -4.02 -9.11 -5.66
C PHE A 79 -3.97 -10.56 -6.15
N CYS A 80 -4.31 -11.55 -5.31
CA CYS A 80 -4.35 -12.95 -5.69
C CYS A 80 -5.37 -13.24 -6.81
N LEU A 81 -6.57 -12.65 -6.72
CA LEU A 81 -7.59 -12.76 -7.77
C LEU A 81 -7.11 -12.15 -9.09
N THR A 82 -6.44 -11.01 -9.02
CA THR A 82 -5.85 -10.34 -10.18
C THR A 82 -4.67 -11.13 -10.75
N ALA A 83 -3.89 -11.81 -9.91
CA ALA A 83 -2.80 -12.69 -10.34
C ALA A 83 -3.33 -13.80 -11.27
N ARG A 84 -4.43 -14.44 -10.87
CA ARG A 84 -5.09 -15.48 -11.65
C ARG A 84 -5.56 -14.98 -13.02
N TRP A 85 -6.06 -13.75 -13.07
CA TRP A 85 -6.48 -13.09 -14.31
C TRP A 85 -5.28 -12.69 -15.19
N ALA A 86 -4.24 -12.11 -14.58
CA ALA A 86 -3.09 -11.58 -15.29
C ALA A 86 -2.15 -12.67 -15.85
N ILE A 87 -1.98 -13.77 -15.10
CA ILE A 87 -1.07 -14.88 -15.44
C ILE A 87 -1.79 -15.97 -16.25
N GLY A 88 -3.04 -16.33 -15.88
CA GLY A 88 -3.84 -17.35 -16.57
C GLY A 88 -3.99 -18.68 -15.81
N PRO A 89 -4.62 -19.70 -16.45
CA PRO A 89 -5.07 -20.95 -15.81
C PRO A 89 -4.02 -21.93 -15.27
N GLY A 90 -2.71 -21.64 -15.38
CA GLY A 90 -1.63 -22.48 -14.84
C GLY A 90 -0.84 -21.82 -13.72
N ILE A 91 -1.45 -20.88 -12.99
CA ILE A 91 -0.76 -20.11 -11.95
C ILE A 91 -0.30 -21.02 -10.79
N ASP A 92 0.99 -20.94 -10.46
CA ASP A 92 1.50 -21.57 -9.25
C ASP A 92 1.27 -20.65 -8.06
N TRP A 93 0.25 -20.95 -7.26
CA TRP A 93 -0.14 -20.17 -6.08
C TRP A 93 0.98 -20.04 -5.04
N ARG A 94 1.95 -20.96 -5.03
CA ARG A 94 3.11 -20.91 -4.12
C ARG A 94 4.00 -19.73 -4.47
N ARG A 95 4.19 -19.47 -5.76
CA ARG A 95 4.93 -18.31 -6.27
C ARG A 95 4.18 -17.01 -5.99
N VAL A 96 2.85 -17.01 -6.16
CA VAL A 96 2.01 -15.85 -5.85
C VAL A 96 2.09 -15.50 -4.36
N ALA A 97 1.98 -16.49 -3.48
CA ALA A 97 2.09 -16.29 -2.04
C ALA A 97 3.49 -15.81 -1.62
N ALA A 98 4.55 -16.39 -2.18
CA ALA A 98 5.92 -15.93 -1.93
C ALA A 98 6.14 -14.48 -2.41
N PHE A 99 5.60 -14.14 -3.58
CA PHE A 99 5.68 -12.77 -4.10
C PHE A 99 4.81 -11.80 -3.28
N ALA A 100 3.66 -12.21 -2.76
CA ALA A 100 2.88 -11.43 -1.81
C ALA A 100 3.66 -11.16 -0.50
N GLY A 101 4.37 -12.16 0.02
CA GLY A 101 5.28 -11.96 1.15
C GLY A 101 6.41 -10.98 0.85
N PHE A 102 6.96 -11.02 -0.37
CA PHE A 102 7.95 -10.03 -0.83
C PHE A 102 7.37 -8.62 -0.86
N ILE A 103 6.14 -8.45 -1.37
CA ILE A 103 5.42 -7.16 -1.34
C ILE A 103 5.25 -6.67 0.10
N PHE A 104 4.84 -7.55 1.02
CA PHE A 104 4.65 -7.19 2.42
C PHE A 104 5.94 -6.68 3.09
N VAL A 105 7.09 -7.34 2.85
CA VAL A 105 8.39 -6.87 3.33
C VAL A 105 8.72 -5.48 2.78
N PHE A 106 8.49 -5.26 1.49
CA PHE A 106 8.77 -3.97 0.87
C PHE A 106 7.76 -2.87 1.24
N TRP A 107 6.55 -3.23 1.68
CA TRP A 107 5.64 -2.28 2.31
C TRP A 107 6.20 -1.77 3.64
N ILE A 108 6.78 -2.64 4.46
CA ILE A 108 7.48 -2.23 5.69
C ILE A 108 8.63 -1.27 5.35
N VAL A 109 9.41 -1.57 4.31
CA VAL A 109 10.48 -0.68 3.83
C VAL A 109 9.92 0.68 3.38
N ALA A 110 8.80 0.69 2.64
CA ALA A 110 8.15 1.92 2.21
C ALA A 110 7.69 2.79 3.39
N ASN A 111 7.05 2.19 4.40
CA ASN A 111 6.65 2.90 5.61
C ASN A 111 7.87 3.39 6.39
N ALA A 112 8.92 2.59 6.53
CA ALA A 112 10.15 3.02 7.21
C ALA A 112 10.81 4.22 6.50
N ILE A 113 10.76 4.28 5.17
CA ILE A 113 11.21 5.47 4.40
C ILE A 113 10.29 6.66 4.68
N GLY A 114 8.97 6.45 4.73
CA GLY A 114 8.01 7.49 5.12
C GLY A 114 8.35 8.06 6.50
N ASP A 115 8.30 7.21 7.52
CA ASP A 115 8.36 7.58 8.94
C ASP A 115 9.74 8.07 9.39
N HIS A 116 10.81 7.46 8.88
CA HIS A 116 12.17 7.73 9.39
C HIS A 116 13.02 8.57 8.46
N VAL A 117 12.55 8.83 7.24
CA VAL A 117 13.26 9.72 6.30
C VAL A 117 12.37 10.89 5.93
N LEU A 118 11.22 10.65 5.30
CA LEU A 118 10.41 11.76 4.78
C LEU A 118 9.81 12.61 5.88
N GLU A 119 9.21 12.03 6.93
CA GLU A 119 8.63 12.80 8.03
C GLU A 119 9.67 13.70 8.72
N GLN A 120 10.93 13.26 8.82
CA GLN A 120 12.00 14.05 9.47
C GLN A 120 12.39 15.29 8.66
N TYR A 121 12.38 15.19 7.33
CA TYR A 121 12.79 16.27 6.44
C TYR A 121 11.61 17.07 5.88
N MET A 122 10.40 16.54 5.96
CA MET A 122 9.17 17.08 5.36
C MET A 122 7.98 16.95 6.32
N PRO A 123 8.05 17.50 7.55
CA PRO A 123 6.91 17.50 8.44
C PRO A 123 5.76 18.30 7.81
N ARG A 124 4.55 17.74 7.87
CA ARG A 124 3.33 18.37 7.38
C ARG A 124 2.22 18.14 8.39
N ASP A 125 1.63 19.23 8.87
CA ASP A 125 0.44 19.15 9.70
C ASP A 125 -0.77 18.71 8.87
N SER A 126 -1.60 17.82 9.42
CA SER A 126 -2.83 17.33 8.80
C SER A 126 -3.90 18.43 8.68
N PRO A 127 -4.94 18.24 7.84
CA PRO A 127 -6.07 19.17 7.73
C PRO A 127 -6.62 19.64 9.07
N THR A 128 -6.86 18.74 10.03
CA THR A 128 -7.39 19.08 11.36
C THR A 128 -6.52 20.07 12.13
N TYR A 129 -5.18 20.00 12.00
CA TYR A 129 -4.29 20.96 12.65
C TYR A 129 -4.23 22.31 11.93
N VAL A 130 -4.43 22.30 10.60
CA VAL A 130 -4.29 23.49 9.74
C VAL A 130 -5.60 24.28 9.62
N MET A 131 -6.73 23.60 9.75
CA MET A 131 -8.09 24.14 9.58
C MET A 131 -8.86 24.21 10.90
N GLY A 132 -8.47 23.44 11.93
CA GLY A 132 -9.07 23.51 13.26
C GLY A 132 -10.58 23.27 13.23
N ASP A 133 -11.33 24.16 13.89
CA ASP A 133 -12.79 24.09 14.07
C ASP A 133 -13.59 24.20 12.75
N GLU A 134 -12.93 24.46 11.60
CA GLU A 134 -13.56 24.37 10.28
C GLU A 134 -13.97 22.92 9.94
N LEU A 135 -13.27 21.92 10.49
CA LEU A 135 -13.55 20.50 10.25
C LEU A 135 -14.39 19.88 11.36
N ILE A 136 -15.21 18.90 10.98
CA ILE A 136 -15.95 18.06 11.91
C ILE A 136 -14.98 17.06 12.54
N ASP A 137 -14.82 17.16 13.86
CA ASP A 137 -14.13 16.14 14.66
C ASP A 137 -15.02 14.90 14.80
N LEU A 138 -14.66 13.83 14.09
CA LEU A 138 -15.42 12.58 14.11
C LEU A 138 -15.23 11.80 15.42
N GLU A 139 -14.08 11.95 16.08
CA GLU A 139 -13.74 11.33 17.36
C GLU A 139 -14.72 11.85 18.43
N GLU A 140 -14.79 13.18 18.57
CA GLU A 140 -15.70 13.85 19.51
C GLU A 140 -17.17 13.59 19.15
N LYS A 141 -17.53 13.72 17.87
CA LYS A 141 -18.93 13.61 17.42
C LYS A 141 -19.53 12.23 17.63
N ARG A 142 -18.72 11.17 17.63
CA ARG A 142 -19.18 9.79 17.74
C ARG A 142 -18.75 9.09 19.02
N ASP A 143 -17.97 9.75 19.88
CA ASP A 143 -17.41 9.17 21.11
C ASP A 143 -16.68 7.84 20.80
N VAL A 144 -15.77 7.90 19.83
CA VAL A 144 -14.98 6.76 19.33
C VAL A 144 -13.51 7.12 19.28
N ASP A 145 -12.62 6.17 19.54
CA ASP A 145 -11.18 6.34 19.33
C ASP A 145 -10.84 6.08 17.85
N VAL A 146 -10.50 7.15 17.12
CA VAL A 146 -10.11 7.09 15.70
C VAL A 146 -9.10 8.20 15.39
N LYS A 147 -8.13 7.92 14.51
CA LYS A 147 -7.16 8.94 14.10
C LYS A 147 -7.84 10.07 13.31
N THR A 148 -7.87 11.26 13.89
CA THR A 148 -8.42 12.51 13.32
C THR A 148 -7.37 13.56 13.00
N ALA A 149 -6.15 13.45 13.54
CA ALA A 149 -5.07 14.41 13.30
C ALA A 149 -3.67 13.75 13.23
N SER A 150 -2.72 14.43 12.59
CA SER A 150 -1.31 14.00 12.49
C SER A 150 -0.39 15.22 12.28
N ARG A 151 0.65 15.39 13.12
CA ARG A 151 1.70 16.40 12.89
C ARG A 151 2.70 15.97 11.82
N THR A 152 2.69 14.68 11.50
CA THR A 152 3.44 14.06 10.41
C THR A 152 2.42 13.37 9.51
N SER A 153 1.72 14.16 8.70
CA SER A 153 0.68 13.66 7.79
C SER A 153 1.27 13.18 6.46
N PHE A 154 2.45 13.66 6.07
CA PHE A 154 3.08 13.30 4.81
C PHE A 154 4.26 12.33 5.01
N PRO A 155 4.33 11.20 4.26
CA PRO A 155 3.30 10.61 3.41
C PRO A 155 2.26 9.81 4.21
N SER A 156 1.15 9.40 3.59
CA SER A 156 0.17 8.54 4.26
C SER A 156 0.64 7.08 4.35
N ASN A 157 0.86 6.58 5.56
CA ASN A 157 1.15 5.16 5.79
C ASN A 157 -0.02 4.24 5.42
N HIS A 158 -1.25 4.72 5.60
CA HIS A 158 -2.44 3.96 5.20
C HIS A 158 -2.52 3.83 3.69
N GLY A 159 -2.28 4.91 2.95
CA GLY A 159 -2.21 4.86 1.48
C GLY A 159 -1.09 3.94 0.98
N SER A 160 0.03 3.90 1.69
CA SER A 160 1.24 3.17 1.29
C SER A 160 1.01 1.66 1.13
N VAL A 161 0.16 1.00 1.93
CA VAL A 161 -0.07 -0.45 1.75
C VAL A 161 -0.73 -0.74 0.39
N PHE A 162 -1.74 0.05 0.02
CA PHE A 162 -2.51 -0.17 -1.19
C PHE A 162 -1.70 0.12 -2.46
N PHE A 163 -0.97 1.24 -2.47
CA PHE A 163 -0.13 1.58 -3.61
C PHE A 163 1.12 0.70 -3.72
N THR A 164 1.65 0.16 -2.61
CA THR A 164 2.69 -0.87 -2.66
C THR A 164 2.20 -2.11 -3.41
N VAL A 165 1.04 -2.64 -3.03
CA VAL A 165 0.47 -3.80 -3.74
C VAL A 165 0.21 -3.48 -5.21
N PHE A 166 -0.35 -2.32 -5.51
CA PHE A 166 -0.64 -1.88 -6.88
C PHE A 166 0.62 -1.79 -7.75
N PHE A 167 1.66 -1.08 -7.31
CA PHE A 167 2.86 -0.87 -8.13
C PHE A 167 3.68 -2.15 -8.30
N PHE A 168 3.77 -2.99 -7.27
CA PHE A 168 4.42 -4.29 -7.44
C PHE A 168 3.67 -5.18 -8.44
N ALA A 169 2.34 -5.22 -8.38
CA ALA A 169 1.53 -5.93 -9.37
C ALA A 169 1.71 -5.33 -10.77
N LEU A 170 1.70 -4.00 -10.89
CA LEU A 170 1.76 -3.28 -12.17
C LEU A 170 3.10 -3.49 -12.87
N LEU A 171 4.19 -3.39 -12.13
CA LEU A 171 5.53 -3.58 -12.68
C LEU A 171 5.82 -5.06 -12.96
N ARG A 172 5.19 -6.00 -12.22
CA ARG A 172 5.36 -7.45 -12.45
C ARG A 172 4.52 -7.99 -13.61
N TRP A 173 3.26 -7.59 -13.71
CA TRP A 173 2.27 -8.16 -14.64
C TRP A 173 1.75 -7.18 -15.69
N GLY A 174 2.22 -5.93 -15.65
CA GLY A 174 1.88 -4.89 -16.61
C GLY A 174 0.43 -4.41 -16.48
N LYS A 175 -0.08 -3.80 -17.56
CA LYS A 175 -1.41 -3.17 -17.62
C LYS A 175 -2.60 -4.08 -17.30
N ARG A 176 -2.38 -5.39 -17.14
CA ARG A 176 -3.45 -6.30 -16.75
C ARG A 176 -3.97 -6.02 -15.33
N VAL A 177 -3.17 -5.41 -14.48
CA VAL A 177 -3.58 -5.23 -13.08
C VAL A 177 -4.29 -3.90 -12.81
N TRP A 178 -4.58 -3.09 -13.83
CA TRP A 178 -5.24 -1.79 -13.65
C TRP A 178 -6.59 -1.89 -12.93
N ILE A 179 -7.24 -3.06 -12.95
CA ILE A 179 -8.46 -3.32 -12.18
C ILE A 179 -8.26 -3.22 -10.66
N LEU A 180 -7.02 -3.33 -10.15
CA LEU A 180 -6.69 -3.09 -8.74
C LEU A 180 -6.73 -1.61 -8.38
N PHE A 181 -6.49 -0.70 -9.34
CA PHE A 181 -6.33 0.72 -9.04
C PHE A 181 -7.54 1.35 -8.36
N PRO A 182 -8.80 1.14 -8.81
CA PRO A 182 -9.96 1.70 -8.12
C PRO A 182 -10.11 1.20 -6.69
N VAL A 183 -9.77 -0.06 -6.42
CA VAL A 183 -9.81 -0.63 -5.06
C VAL A 183 -8.76 0.03 -4.19
N CYS A 184 -7.51 0.14 -4.67
CA CYS A 184 -6.44 0.82 -3.96
C CYS A 184 -6.77 2.30 -3.68
N PHE A 185 -7.39 2.97 -4.66
CA PHE A 185 -7.78 4.36 -4.56
C PHE A 185 -8.86 4.57 -3.50
N VAL A 186 -9.92 3.75 -3.50
CA VAL A 186 -11.02 3.92 -2.54
C VAL A 186 -10.56 3.56 -1.12
N LEU A 187 -9.81 2.47 -0.97
CA LEU A 187 -9.38 2.00 0.35
C LEU A 187 -8.31 2.89 0.99
N SER A 188 -7.61 3.73 0.23
CA SER A 188 -6.61 4.65 0.79
C SER A 188 -7.20 5.91 1.41
N LEU A 189 -8.41 6.32 1.01
CA LEU A 189 -9.05 7.57 1.41
C LEU A 189 -9.71 7.66 2.81
N PRO A 190 -9.97 6.58 3.59
CA PRO A 190 -10.65 6.68 4.88
C PRO A 190 -10.09 7.76 5.83
N ARG A 191 -8.77 7.93 5.87
CA ARG A 191 -8.11 8.94 6.74
C ARG A 191 -8.25 10.39 6.26
N CYS A 192 -8.67 10.60 5.00
CA CYS A 192 -9.01 11.94 4.51
C CYS A 192 -10.36 12.41 5.06
N PHE A 193 -11.32 11.50 5.28
CA PHE A 193 -12.63 11.85 5.85
C PHE A 193 -12.52 12.35 7.29
N THR A 194 -11.59 11.82 8.09
CA THR A 194 -11.37 12.24 9.47
C THR A 194 -10.48 13.47 9.62
N GLY A 195 -9.91 13.99 8.52
CA GLY A 195 -8.97 15.12 8.56
C GLY A 195 -7.56 14.74 9.01
N ALA A 196 -7.24 13.44 9.15
CA ALA A 196 -5.93 12.97 9.58
C ALA A 196 -4.84 13.06 8.49
N HIS A 197 -5.25 13.06 7.22
CA HIS A 197 -4.35 13.19 6.06
C HIS A 197 -4.98 14.06 4.96
N TRP A 198 -4.16 14.87 4.31
CA TRP A 198 -4.51 15.51 3.05
C TRP A 198 -4.71 14.45 1.95
N VAL A 199 -5.44 14.81 0.88
CA VAL A 199 -5.63 13.91 -0.26
C VAL A 199 -4.29 13.68 -0.97
N SER A 200 -3.44 14.71 -1.08
CA SER A 200 -2.11 14.54 -1.66
C SER A 200 -1.17 13.70 -0.80
N ASP A 201 -1.27 13.69 0.54
CA ASP A 201 -0.48 12.78 1.38
C ASP A 201 -0.75 11.32 1.01
N THR A 202 -2.04 11.04 0.80
CA THR A 202 -2.60 9.73 0.52
C THR A 202 -2.36 9.28 -0.91
N LEU A 203 -2.56 10.16 -1.88
CA LEU A 203 -2.43 9.81 -3.29
C LEU A 203 -1.03 10.08 -3.81
N ILE A 204 -0.52 11.30 -3.65
CA ILE A 204 0.79 11.68 -4.21
C ILE A 204 1.92 11.12 -3.35
N GLY A 205 1.87 11.36 -2.03
CA GLY A 205 2.90 10.92 -1.09
C GLY A 205 3.10 9.41 -1.12
N SER A 206 2.03 8.65 -0.91
CA SER A 206 2.10 7.19 -0.98
C SER A 206 2.51 6.69 -2.36
N VAL A 207 2.05 7.29 -3.47
CA VAL A 207 2.47 6.86 -4.82
C VAL A 207 3.97 7.06 -5.02
N LEU A 208 4.53 8.23 -4.69
CA LEU A 208 5.95 8.51 -4.92
C LEU A 208 6.85 7.52 -4.16
N VAL A 209 6.55 7.28 -2.89
CA VAL A 209 7.32 6.33 -2.06
C VAL A 209 7.20 4.93 -2.60
N THR A 210 5.97 4.44 -2.76
CA THR A 210 5.72 3.03 -3.08
C THR A 210 6.11 2.68 -4.52
N TRP A 211 5.95 3.60 -5.46
CA TRP A 211 6.41 3.40 -6.84
C TRP A 211 7.92 3.37 -6.93
N SER A 212 8.62 4.25 -6.21
CA SER A 212 10.08 4.24 -6.11
C SER A 212 10.60 2.94 -5.51
N VAL A 213 10.01 2.51 -4.39
CA VAL A 213 10.34 1.25 -3.72
C VAL A 213 10.10 0.05 -4.63
N ALA A 214 8.96 -0.02 -5.31
CA ALA A 214 8.65 -1.09 -6.25
C ALA A 214 9.61 -1.12 -7.44
N ALA A 215 9.94 0.04 -8.00
CA ALA A 215 10.89 0.15 -9.11
C ALA A 215 12.29 -0.33 -8.72
N VAL A 216 12.79 0.10 -7.55
CA VAL A 216 14.07 -0.37 -7.02
C VAL A 216 14.02 -1.89 -6.75
N ALA A 217 12.97 -2.39 -6.12
CA ALA A 217 12.84 -3.81 -5.80
C ALA A 217 12.80 -4.71 -7.05
N LEU A 218 12.12 -4.29 -8.12
CA LEU A 218 11.84 -5.14 -9.28
C LEU A 218 12.81 -4.95 -10.46
N TYR A 219 13.44 -3.78 -10.59
CA TYR A 219 14.35 -3.50 -11.71
C TYR A 219 15.85 -3.56 -11.37
N THR A 220 16.19 -3.73 -10.08
CA THR A 220 17.56 -3.99 -9.63
C THR A 220 17.79 -5.49 -9.35
N PRO A 221 19.03 -5.92 -9.00
CA PRO A 221 19.28 -7.30 -8.58
C PRO A 221 18.48 -7.77 -7.36
N LEU A 222 17.86 -6.86 -6.58
CA LEU A 222 16.96 -7.21 -5.45
C LEU A 222 15.82 -8.13 -5.89
N PHE A 223 15.36 -8.02 -7.15
CA PHE A 223 14.33 -8.89 -7.68
C PHE A 223 14.70 -10.38 -7.61
N ARG A 224 16.00 -10.72 -7.59
CA ARG A 224 16.47 -12.10 -7.40
C ARG A 224 16.03 -12.69 -6.06
N LEU A 225 15.85 -11.87 -5.03
CA LEU A 225 15.32 -12.32 -3.73
C LEU A 225 13.88 -12.84 -3.88
N SER A 226 13.05 -12.15 -4.67
CA SER A 226 11.68 -12.62 -4.94
C SER A 226 11.68 -13.94 -5.71
N LEU A 227 12.53 -14.08 -6.74
CA LEU A 227 12.63 -15.32 -7.52
C LEU A 227 13.12 -16.49 -6.65
N TRP A 228 14.13 -16.23 -5.81
CA TRP A 228 14.62 -17.22 -4.87
C TRP A 228 13.54 -17.63 -3.87
N GLY A 229 12.76 -16.67 -3.33
CA GLY A 229 11.65 -16.94 -2.43
C GLY A 229 10.52 -17.74 -3.10
N GLU A 230 10.18 -17.41 -4.34
CA GLU A 230 9.23 -18.16 -5.17
C GLU A 230 9.70 -19.63 -5.37
N ASP A 231 10.96 -19.84 -5.74
CA ASP A 231 11.53 -21.19 -5.94
C ASP A 231 11.65 -21.96 -4.62
N PHE A 232 11.99 -21.28 -3.54
CA PHE A 232 12.04 -21.87 -2.20
C PHE A 232 10.64 -22.34 -1.75
N ALA A 233 9.61 -21.53 -1.93
CA ALA A 233 8.23 -21.90 -1.59
C ALA A 233 7.76 -23.14 -2.36
N CYS A 234 8.08 -23.24 -3.67
CA CYS A 234 7.80 -24.43 -4.46
C CYS A 234 8.52 -25.68 -3.91
N ARG A 235 9.80 -25.57 -3.55
CA ARG A 235 10.60 -26.69 -3.02
C ARG A 235 10.14 -27.13 -1.63
N LEU A 236 9.85 -26.17 -0.74
CA LEU A 236 9.43 -26.46 0.62
C LEU A 236 8.11 -27.22 0.66
N LEU A 237 7.11 -26.77 -0.10
CA LEU A 237 5.81 -27.45 -0.13
C LEU A 237 5.91 -28.83 -0.78
N HIS A 238 6.70 -28.97 -1.84
CA HIS A 238 6.95 -30.29 -2.42
C HIS A 238 7.61 -31.24 -1.41
N PHE A 239 8.59 -30.75 -0.64
CA PHE A 239 9.20 -31.54 0.43
C PHE A 239 8.17 -31.97 1.49
N LEU A 240 7.32 -31.05 1.96
CA LEU A 240 6.28 -31.33 2.95
C LEU A 240 5.25 -32.36 2.45
N GLU A 241 4.82 -32.26 1.19
CA GLU A 241 3.92 -33.24 0.55
C GLU A 241 4.57 -34.63 0.51
N THR A 242 5.83 -34.72 0.07
CA THR A 242 6.53 -36.01 -0.01
C THR A 242 6.78 -36.66 1.34
N ASP A 243 7.00 -35.86 2.39
CA ASP A 243 7.20 -36.37 3.75
C ASP A 243 5.90 -36.87 4.36
N GLN A 244 4.79 -36.17 4.12
CA GLN A 244 3.46 -36.65 4.51
C GLN A 244 3.10 -37.97 3.84
N ASP A 245 3.36 -38.12 2.54
CA ASP A 245 3.12 -39.37 1.81
C ASP A 245 3.94 -40.54 2.39
N ARG A 246 5.20 -40.28 2.77
CA ARG A 246 6.06 -41.27 3.45
C ARG A 246 5.50 -41.66 4.81
N ALA A 247 5.07 -40.69 5.61
CA ALA A 247 4.48 -40.92 6.93
C ALA A 247 3.18 -41.74 6.85
N ILE A 248 2.32 -41.46 5.86
CA ILE A 248 1.09 -42.23 5.61
C ILE A 248 1.41 -43.67 5.23
N ARG A 249 2.33 -43.89 4.27
CA ARG A 249 2.75 -45.25 3.86
C ARG A 249 3.36 -46.06 5.01
N ALA A 250 4.15 -45.42 5.87
CA ALA A 250 4.76 -46.05 7.03
C ALA A 250 3.73 -46.46 8.09
N LYS A 251 2.63 -45.72 8.26
CA LYS A 251 1.51 -46.10 9.14
C LYS A 251 0.65 -47.20 8.55
N GLY A 252 0.40 -47.19 7.24
CA GLY A 252 -0.35 -48.24 6.54
C GLY A 252 0.31 -49.62 6.60
N HIS A 253 1.64 -49.70 6.68
CA HIS A 253 2.38 -50.97 6.82
C HIS A 253 2.42 -51.54 8.25
N ARG A 254 2.02 -50.77 9.27
CA ARG A 254 1.98 -51.24 10.69
C ARG A 254 0.58 -51.70 11.14
N GLY A 255 -0.41 -51.69 10.24
CA GLY A 255 -1.79 -52.07 10.52
C GLY A 255 -2.23 -53.41 9.90
N ILE A 256 -1.28 -54.26 9.48
CA ILE A 256 -1.51 -55.63 9.00
C ILE A 256 -0.75 -56.58 9.92
#